data_AF-A0A3D4UK81-F1
#
_entry.id   AF-A0A3D4UK81-F1
#
_cell.length_a   1.000
_cell.length_b   1.000
_cell.length_c   1.000
_cell.angle_alpha   90.00
_cell.angle_beta   90.00
_cell.angle_gamma   90.00
#
_symmetry.space_group_name_H-M   'P 1'
#
loop_
_entity.id
_entity.type
_entity.pdbx_description
1 polymer ?
#
loop_
_entity_poly.entity_id
_entity_poly.type
_entity_poly.pdbx_seq_one_letter_code
_entity_poly.pdbx_strand_id
1 'polypeptide(L)'
;DTGGGLRAYWTTNARHAGNAGQIDYAKHSSSSIVDNVSWQKTQGAFYTDGPSDYFGLRLISRLDIPESGEWTFGLGSDQSAVLLIDDEPVVVDA
;
A
#
# COMPACT_ATOMS: atom_id res chain seq x y z
N ASP A 1 -1.84 10.95 18.34
CA ASP A 1 -2.96 10.05 18.02
C ASP A 1 -2.34 8.72 17.57
N THR A 2 -2.06 7.81 18.51
CA THR A 2 -1.20 6.62 18.31
C THR A 2 -2.03 5.35 18.07
N GLY A 3 -3.04 5.45 17.20
CA GLY A 3 -4.02 4.39 16.93
C GLY A 3 -3.55 3.32 15.93
N GLY A 4 -2.57 2.51 16.32
CA GLY A 4 -2.41 1.08 15.95
C GLY A 4 -1.99 0.66 14.54
N GLY A 5 -2.38 1.37 13.48
CA GLY A 5 -2.18 0.86 12.12
C GLY A 5 -2.39 1.89 11.01
N LEU A 6 -2.07 1.49 9.79
CA LEU A 6 -2.18 2.31 8.58
C LEU A 6 -3.60 2.24 8.04
N ARG A 7 -4.15 3.40 7.64
CA ARG A 7 -5.45 3.43 6.95
C ARG A 7 -5.26 2.88 5.55
N ALA A 8 -5.93 1.77 5.26
CA ALA A 8 -5.90 1.09 3.98
C ALA A 8 -7.12 1.48 3.13
N TYR A 9 -6.88 1.69 1.84
CA TYR A 9 -7.89 1.90 0.81
C TYR A 9 -7.67 0.87 -0.28
N TRP A 10 -8.62 -0.06 -0.41
CA TRP A 10 -8.56 -1.17 -1.35
C TRP A 10 -9.30 -0.79 -2.63
N THR A 11 -8.68 -1.03 -3.78
CA THR A 11 -9.28 -0.83 -5.10
C THR A 11 -9.39 -2.19 -5.79
N THR A 12 -10.58 -2.61 -6.19
CA THR A 12 -10.82 -3.96 -6.78
C THR A 12 -11.04 -3.95 -8.29
N ASN A 13 -10.94 -2.77 -8.92
CA ASN A 13 -11.14 -2.58 -10.37
C ASN A 13 -9.85 -2.06 -11.05
N ALA A 14 -8.71 -2.70 -10.76
CA ALA A 14 -7.40 -2.24 -11.22
C ALA A 14 -6.94 -2.91 -12.54
N ARG A 15 -7.84 -3.58 -13.27
CA ARG A 15 -7.48 -4.34 -14.49
C ARG A 15 -6.84 -3.51 -15.61
N HIS A 16 -7.05 -2.21 -15.60
CA HIS A 16 -6.49 -1.27 -16.55
C HIS A 16 -5.06 -0.83 -16.20
N ALA A 17 -4.62 -1.04 -14.96
CA ALA A 17 -3.32 -0.61 -14.47
C ALA A 17 -2.27 -1.72 -14.67
N GLY A 18 -1.15 -1.36 -15.29
CA GLY A 18 0.05 -2.20 -15.37
C GLY A 18 1.01 -1.98 -14.20
N ASN A 19 0.82 -0.91 -13.41
CA ASN A 19 1.58 -0.66 -12.17
C ASN A 19 0.78 0.20 -11.18
N ALA A 20 1.28 0.29 -9.95
CA ALA A 20 0.65 1.03 -8.85
C ALA A 20 0.38 2.51 -9.18
N GLY A 21 1.25 3.16 -9.97
CA GLY A 21 1.10 4.57 -10.36
C GLY A 21 -0.06 4.85 -11.31
N GLN A 22 -0.65 3.81 -11.93
CA GLN A 22 -1.76 3.93 -12.87
C GLN A 22 -3.13 3.75 -12.23
N ILE A 23 -3.19 3.40 -10.93
CA ILE A 23 -4.45 3.19 -10.21
C ILE A 23 -5.01 4.54 -9.72
N ASP A 24 -6.28 4.81 -10.04
CA ASP A 24 -7.02 5.93 -9.46
C ASP A 24 -7.47 5.61 -8.02
N TYR A 25 -6.59 5.85 -7.06
CA TYR A 25 -6.85 5.58 -5.64
C TYR A 25 -7.92 6.47 -5.00
N ALA A 26 -8.42 7.51 -5.68
CA ALA A 26 -9.59 8.23 -5.22
C ALA A 26 -10.86 7.35 -5.33
N LYS A 27 -10.87 6.40 -6.26
CA LYS A 27 -11.97 5.42 -6.47
C LYS A 27 -11.69 4.08 -5.80
N HIS A 28 -11.62 4.07 -4.47
CA HIS A 28 -11.48 2.84 -3.69
C HIS A 28 -12.82 2.13 -3.48
N SER A 29 -12.78 0.81 -3.38
CA SER A 29 -13.94 -0.07 -3.15
C SER A 29 -14.24 -0.24 -1.66
N SER A 30 -13.23 -0.23 -0.80
CA SER A 30 -13.38 -0.39 0.65
C SER A 30 -12.18 0.19 1.41
N SER A 31 -12.32 0.31 2.73
CA SER A 31 -11.24 0.74 3.61
C SER A 31 -11.12 -0.14 4.85
N SER A 32 -9.92 -0.27 5.39
CA SER A 32 -9.64 -0.98 6.63
C SER A 32 -8.52 -0.31 7.43
N ILE A 33 -8.19 -0.86 8.60
CA ILE A 33 -6.94 -0.56 9.32
C ILE A 33 -6.02 -1.77 9.15
N VAL A 34 -4.74 -1.52 8.87
CA VAL A 34 -3.70 -2.54 8.71
C VAL A 34 -2.58 -2.26 9.71
N ASP A 35 -2.41 -3.13 10.70
CA ASP A 35 -1.39 -2.95 11.74
C ASP A 35 0.01 -3.37 11.28
N ASN A 36 0.09 -4.31 10.33
CA ASN A 36 1.35 -4.83 9.82
C ASN A 36 1.32 -4.94 8.28
N VAL A 37 2.17 -4.16 7.61
CA VAL A 37 2.35 -4.17 6.15
C VAL A 37 3.39 -5.24 5.80
N SER A 38 2.99 -6.50 5.92
CA SER A 38 3.82 -7.64 5.57
C SER A 38 2.94 -8.84 5.30
N TRP A 39 2.71 -9.12 4.02
CA TRP A 39 1.91 -10.27 3.58
C TRP A 39 2.80 -11.32 2.93
N GLN A 40 2.44 -12.59 3.15
CA GLN A 40 3.04 -13.70 2.42
C GLN A 40 2.59 -13.67 0.96
N LYS A 41 3.48 -14.09 0.05
CA LYS A 41 3.13 -14.28 -1.36
C LYS A 41 2.02 -15.33 -1.47
N THR A 42 1.00 -15.04 -2.26
CA THR A 42 -0.17 -15.89 -2.44
C THR A 42 -0.73 -15.73 -3.86
N GLN A 43 -1.52 -16.71 -4.30
CA GLN A 43 -2.35 -16.63 -5.50
C GLN A 43 -3.83 -16.33 -5.16
N GLY A 44 -4.18 -16.28 -3.87
CA GLY A 44 -5.52 -15.99 -3.38
C GLY A 44 -5.69 -14.54 -2.93
N ALA A 45 -6.88 -14.22 -2.42
CA ALA A 45 -7.17 -12.90 -1.85
C ALA A 45 -6.40 -12.64 -0.55
N PHE A 46 -6.09 -11.37 -0.27
CA PHE A 46 -5.40 -10.94 0.95
C PHE A 46 -6.34 -10.72 2.16
N TYR A 47 -7.66 -10.77 1.92
CA TYR A 47 -8.71 -10.64 2.93
C TYR A 47 -9.98 -11.39 2.50
N THR A 48 -10.87 -11.70 3.44
CA THR A 48 -12.14 -12.40 3.19
C THR A 48 -12.97 -11.66 2.14
N ASP A 49 -13.48 -12.39 1.15
CA ASP A 49 -14.27 -11.87 0.02
C ASP A 49 -13.55 -10.83 -0.87
N GLY A 50 -12.23 -10.68 -0.70
CA GLY A 50 -11.40 -9.86 -1.58
C GLY A 50 -11.15 -10.51 -2.95
N PRO A 51 -10.74 -9.72 -3.95
CA PRO A 51 -10.32 -10.28 -5.24
C PRO A 51 -8.95 -10.96 -5.13
N SER A 52 -8.72 -11.98 -5.96
CA SER A 52 -7.41 -12.63 -6.10
C SER A 52 -6.53 -11.97 -7.18
N ASP A 53 -7.10 -11.12 -8.03
CA ASP A 53 -6.41 -10.46 -9.14
C ASP A 53 -7.01 -9.06 -9.38
N TYR A 54 -6.28 -8.20 -10.10
CA TYR A 54 -6.70 -6.85 -10.50
C TYR A 54 -7.13 -5.96 -9.35
N PHE A 55 -6.32 -5.93 -8.29
CA PHE A 55 -6.53 -5.07 -7.14
C PHE A 55 -5.34 -4.14 -6.89
N GLY A 56 -5.57 -3.12 -6.08
CA GLY A 56 -4.54 -2.21 -5.57
C GLY A 56 -4.83 -1.83 -4.13
N LEU A 57 -3.79 -1.37 -3.45
CA LEU A 57 -3.84 -0.92 -2.06
C LEU A 57 -3.12 0.41 -1.94
N ARG A 58 -3.78 1.39 -1.29
CA ARG A 58 -3.13 2.61 -0.80
C ARG A 58 -3.18 2.63 0.71
N LEU A 59 -2.03 2.83 1.34
CA LEU A 59 -1.88 2.94 2.78
C LEU A 59 -1.47 4.37 3.13
N ILE A 60 -2.13 4.98 4.10
CA ILE A 60 -1.81 6.34 4.56
C ILE A 60 -1.66 6.33 6.08
N SER A 61 -0.55 6.88 6.56
CA SER A 61 -0.34 7.18 7.97
C SER A 61 0.69 8.30 8.14
N ARG A 62 0.84 8.76 9.37
CA ARG A 62 1.94 9.60 9.80
C ARG A 62 3.04 8.71 10.36
N LEU A 63 4.27 8.96 9.94
CA LEU A 63 5.45 8.32 10.50
C LEU A 63 6.07 9.25 11.55
N ASP A 64 6.22 8.76 12.78
CA ASP A 64 6.99 9.47 13.80
C ASP A 64 8.43 8.95 13.80
N ILE A 65 9.37 9.82 13.44
CA ILE A 65 10.80 9.49 13.38
C ILE A 65 11.39 9.63 14.80
N PRO A 66 12.00 8.56 15.36
CA PRO A 66 12.44 8.56 16.76
C PRO A 66 13.68 9.44 17.00
N GLU A 67 14.53 9.61 15.99
CA GLU A 67 15.72 10.45 16.04
C GLU A 67 16.06 11.04 14.67
N SER A 68 16.63 12.25 14.68
CA SER A 68 17.11 12.90 13.46
C SER A 68 18.27 12.12 12.85
N GLY A 69 18.24 11.91 11.53
CA GLY A 69 19.30 11.22 10.81
C GLY A 69 18.87 10.79 9.42
N GLU A 70 19.74 10.05 8.75
CA GLU A 70 19.42 9.42 7.47
C GLU A 70 18.78 8.04 7.71
N TRP A 71 17.63 7.83 7.08
CA TRP A 71 16.89 6.56 7.14
C TRP A 71 16.76 5.98 5.73
N THR A 72 16.86 4.67 5.61
CA THR A 72 16.60 3.94 4.37
C THR A 72 15.35 3.09 4.53
N PHE A 73 14.40 3.21 3.60
CA PHE A 73 13.20 2.37 3.56
C PHE A 73 13.36 1.22 2.59
N GLY A 74 12.77 0.07 2.94
CA GLY A 74 12.56 -1.05 2.03
C GLY A 74 11.08 -1.23 1.75
N LEU A 75 10.73 -1.44 0.49
CA LEU A 75 9.39 -1.78 0.04
C LEU A 75 9.51 -2.73 -1.15
N GLY A 76 8.61 -3.70 -1.24
CA GLY A 76 8.56 -4.64 -2.35
C GLY A 76 7.17 -5.25 -2.53
N SER A 77 6.89 -5.67 -3.76
CA SER A 77 5.67 -6.35 -4.19
C SER A 77 6.00 -7.35 -5.30
N ASP A 78 5.05 -8.22 -5.64
CA ASP A 78 5.21 -9.15 -6.77
C ASP A 78 4.97 -8.46 -8.13
N GLN A 79 4.26 -7.32 -8.14
CA GLN A 79 3.96 -6.58 -9.37
C GLN A 79 4.55 -5.17 -9.37
N SER A 80 4.16 -4.34 -8.40
CA SER A 80 4.73 -3.00 -8.22
C SER A 80 4.32 -2.43 -6.86
N ALA A 81 5.13 -1.50 -6.35
CA ALA A 81 4.85 -0.74 -5.14
C ALA A 81 5.60 0.61 -5.17
N VAL A 82 5.02 1.62 -4.52
CA VAL A 82 5.64 2.94 -4.36
C VAL A 82 5.47 3.41 -2.93
N LEU A 83 6.56 3.86 -2.30
CA LEU A 83 6.53 4.55 -1.02
C LEU A 83 6.77 6.03 -1.26
N LEU A 84 5.86 6.86 -0.74
CA LEU A 84 6.01 8.31 -0.74
C LEU A 84 6.13 8.80 0.71
N ILE A 85 7.03 9.77 0.93
CA ILE A 85 7.15 10.54 2.17
C ILE A 85 6.95 12.00 1.79
N ASP A 86 5.99 12.66 2.43
CA ASP A 86 5.61 14.05 2.10
C ASP A 86 5.40 14.28 0.58
N ASP A 87 4.67 13.35 -0.05
CA ASP A 87 4.36 13.30 -1.49
C ASP A 87 5.56 13.08 -2.43
N GLU A 88 6.77 12.89 -1.90
CA GLU A 88 7.96 12.57 -2.69
C GLU A 88 8.24 11.05 -2.70
N PRO A 89 8.45 10.42 -3.88
CA PRO A 89 8.75 9.01 -3.97
C PRO A 89 10.16 8.71 -3.42
N VAL A 90 10.23 7.84 -2.40
CA VAL A 90 11.49 7.41 -1.77
C VAL A 90 11.87 5.97 -2.09
N VAL A 91 10.88 5.13 -2.45
CA VAL A 91 11.09 3.78 -2.98
C VAL A 91 10.12 3.54 -4.13
N VAL A 92 10.63 3.04 -5.25
CA VAL A 92 9.84 2.61 -6.42
C VAL A 92 10.26 1.20 -6.77
N ASP A 93 9.33 0.26 -6.63
CA ASP A 93 9.43 -1.13 -7.06
C ASP A 93 8.48 -1.31 -8.25
N ALA A 94 9.05 -1.58 -9.43
CA ALA A 94 8.38 -1.44 -10.72
C ALA A 94 8.36 -2.73 -11.52
#